data_AF-A0A1Y1NDH8-F1
#
_entry.id   AF-A0A1Y1NDH8-F1
#
_cell.length_a   1.000
_cell.length_b   1.000
_cell.length_c   1.000
_cell.angle_alpha   90.00
_cell.angle_beta   90.00
_cell.angle_gamma   90.00
#
_symmetry.space_group_name_H-M   'P 1'
#
loop_
_entity.id
_entity.type
_entity.pdbx_description
1 polymer ?
#
loop_
_entity_poly.entity_id
_entity_poly.type
_entity_poly.pdbx_seq_one_letter_code
_entity_poly.pdbx_strand_id
1 'polypeptide(L)'
;MSILGMVSAVAGFVKVRYLVDRAIIDNMVFRAHYRITSALLFVSCIIITANNLIGDPIQCINDGGVATHVINTYCWITHTFTLPHEQGRVGYHVAHPGLGNENQEKRYHSYYQWVPFVLFFQGVLFYLPHWVWKNWEEGKVRMISEGMRGAMVGGREERVGRQSRLVQYLVETIHMHNSYAFGYFFCEALNFVNVLVNIFATDKFLGGTFLEYGTQVVAFSNQNQENRTDPMVAVFPRVTKCTFHK
;
A
#
# COMPACT_ATOMS: atom_id res chain seq x y z
N MET A 1 -13.66 4.62 21.72
CA MET A 1 -12.44 5.47 21.63
C MET A 1 -11.58 5.16 20.40
N SER A 2 -11.49 3.90 19.94
CA SER A 2 -10.66 3.46 18.80
C SER A 2 -11.15 3.89 17.41
N ILE A 3 -12.46 3.80 17.13
CA ILE A 3 -13.02 4.05 15.78
C ILE A 3 -12.93 5.54 15.38
N LEU A 4 -13.21 6.46 16.30
CA LEU A 4 -13.10 7.91 16.05
C LEU A 4 -11.65 8.34 15.73
N GLY A 5 -10.66 7.73 16.37
CA GLY A 5 -9.25 7.96 16.07
C GLY A 5 -8.86 7.47 14.67
N MET A 6 -9.36 6.30 14.26
CA MET A 6 -9.14 5.76 12.92
C MET A 6 -9.78 6.62 11.82
N VAL A 7 -11.01 7.11 12.04
CA VAL A 7 -11.70 8.00 11.09
C VAL A 7 -11.00 9.37 10.99
N SER A 8 -10.49 9.90 12.10
CA SER A 8 -9.72 11.15 12.12
C SER A 8 -8.40 11.04 11.31
N ALA A 9 -7.71 9.90 11.38
CA ALA A 9 -6.51 9.64 10.59
C ALA A 9 -6.79 9.64 9.08
N VAL A 10 -7.94 9.11 8.65
CA VAL A 10 -8.37 9.10 7.23
C VAL A 10 -8.78 10.51 6.75
N ALA A 11 -9.42 11.31 7.62
CA ALA A 11 -9.83 12.67 7.28
C ALA A 11 -8.64 13.61 6.95
N GLY A 12 -7.45 13.32 7.49
CA GLY A 12 -6.22 14.03 7.15
C GLY A 12 -5.77 13.87 5.69
N PHE A 13 -6.02 12.68 5.10
CA PHE A 13 -5.72 12.39 3.69
C PHE A 13 -6.79 12.94 2.73
N VAL A 14 -8.05 12.98 3.18
CA VAL A 14 -9.21 13.47 2.38
C VAL A 14 -9.39 14.98 2.49
N LYS A 15 -8.69 15.69 3.38
CA LYS A 15 -8.67 17.16 3.40
C LYS A 15 -8.07 17.69 2.09
N VAL A 16 -8.92 17.85 1.09
CA VAL A 16 -8.70 18.67 -0.09
C VAL A 16 -8.59 20.10 0.41
N ARG A 17 -7.39 20.48 0.82
CA ARG A 17 -7.08 21.87 1.17
C ARG A 17 -7.21 22.66 -0.13
N TYR A 18 -8.28 23.45 -0.24
CA TYR A 18 -8.52 24.31 -1.40
C TYR A 18 -7.23 25.07 -1.73
N LEU A 19 -6.68 24.74 -2.89
CA LEU A 19 -5.31 24.96 -3.35
C LEU A 19 -5.10 26.37 -3.95
N VAL A 20 -5.89 27.36 -3.54
CA VAL A 20 -5.96 28.63 -4.29
C VAL A 20 -4.64 29.42 -4.26
N ASP A 21 -3.77 29.22 -3.24
CA ASP A 21 -2.50 29.97 -3.10
C ASP A 21 -1.24 29.12 -2.83
N ARG A 22 -1.30 27.80 -3.05
CA ARG A 22 -0.12 26.93 -2.78
C ARG A 22 0.80 26.84 -3.99
N ALA A 23 2.10 26.96 -3.71
CA ALA A 23 3.14 26.56 -4.64
C ALA A 23 3.04 25.10 -5.01
N ILE A 24 2.87 24.83 -6.30
CA ILE A 24 3.04 23.50 -6.86
C ILE A 24 4.54 23.27 -7.00
N ILE A 25 5.06 22.39 -6.16
CA ILE A 25 6.47 21.96 -6.13
C ILE A 25 6.61 20.47 -6.52
N ASP A 26 5.49 19.82 -6.84
CA ASP A 26 5.38 18.38 -7.00
C ASP A 26 4.83 18.00 -8.39
N ASN A 27 5.41 16.96 -8.98
CA ASN A 27 4.95 16.37 -10.23
C ASN A 27 3.82 15.34 -9.98
N MET A 28 3.14 14.91 -11.05
CA MET A 28 2.10 13.88 -11.00
C MET A 28 2.60 12.57 -10.37
N VAL A 29 3.84 12.17 -10.68
CA VAL A 29 4.46 10.96 -10.12
C VAL A 29 4.55 11.05 -8.60
N PHE A 30 5.05 12.16 -8.05
CA PHE A 30 5.07 12.39 -6.60
C PHE A 30 3.67 12.27 -6.00
N ARG A 31 2.68 12.95 -6.58
CA ARG A 31 1.29 12.90 -6.09
C ARG A 31 0.71 11.49 -6.11
N ALA A 32 1.02 10.69 -7.14
CA ALA A 32 0.63 9.29 -7.20
C ALA A 32 1.23 8.47 -6.03
N HIS A 33 2.49 8.74 -5.66
CA HIS A 33 3.15 8.05 -4.54
C HIS A 33 2.61 8.51 -3.18
N TYR A 34 2.82 9.78 -2.81
CA TYR A 34 2.56 10.25 -1.44
C TYR A 34 1.09 10.54 -1.14
N ARG A 35 0.25 10.88 -2.15
CA ARG A 35 -1.19 11.09 -1.92
C ARG A 35 -1.99 9.83 -2.19
N ILE A 36 -1.86 9.25 -3.37
CA ILE A 36 -2.76 8.18 -3.79
C ILE A 36 -2.32 6.85 -3.16
N THR A 37 -1.10 6.40 -3.46
CA THR A 37 -0.60 5.08 -3.04
C THR A 37 -0.48 5.01 -1.51
N SER A 38 0.14 6.00 -0.88
CA SER A 38 0.25 6.06 0.58
C SER A 38 -1.12 6.06 1.28
N ALA A 39 -2.09 6.86 0.80
CA ALA A 39 -3.44 6.87 1.39
C ALA A 39 -4.17 5.54 1.21
N LEU A 40 -4.06 4.91 0.03
CA LEU A 40 -4.64 3.59 -0.22
C LEU A 40 -4.08 2.53 0.73
N LEU A 41 -2.76 2.53 0.94
CA LEU A 41 -2.10 1.61 1.88
C LEU A 41 -2.54 1.85 3.33
N PHE A 42 -2.60 3.11 3.78
CA PHE A 42 -3.06 3.43 5.15
C PHE A 42 -4.55 3.11 5.35
N VAL A 43 -5.41 3.40 4.38
CA VAL A 43 -6.83 3.03 4.45
C VAL A 43 -6.98 1.52 4.52
N SER A 44 -6.24 0.76 3.69
CA SER A 44 -6.26 -0.71 3.72
C SER A 44 -5.78 -1.24 5.07
N CYS A 45 -4.70 -0.68 5.61
CA CYS A 45 -4.20 -1.01 6.94
C CYS A 45 -5.27 -0.80 8.02
N ILE A 46 -5.97 0.33 7.99
CA ILE A 46 -7.04 0.65 8.94
C ILE A 46 -8.19 -0.35 8.81
N ILE A 47 -8.64 -0.63 7.59
CA ILE A 47 -9.74 -1.58 7.32
C ILE A 47 -9.40 -2.97 7.88
N ILE A 48 -8.20 -3.48 7.58
CA ILE A 48 -7.79 -4.81 8.03
C ILE A 48 -7.61 -4.82 9.56
N THR A 49 -7.02 -3.77 10.15
CA THR A 49 -6.86 -3.66 11.61
C THR A 49 -8.22 -3.61 12.31
N ALA A 50 -9.19 -2.88 11.76
CA ALA A 50 -10.54 -2.82 12.30
C ALA A 50 -11.21 -4.20 12.30
N ASN A 51 -11.03 -4.99 11.24
CA ASN A 51 -11.54 -6.36 11.18
C ASN A 51 -10.88 -7.27 12.23
N ASN A 52 -9.57 -7.12 12.47
CA ASN A 52 -8.86 -7.88 13.50
C ASN A 52 -9.24 -7.49 14.94
N LEU A 53 -9.71 -6.26 15.16
CA LEU A 53 -10.05 -5.75 16.49
C LEU A 53 -11.52 -5.99 16.87
N ILE A 54 -12.43 -5.92 15.89
CA ILE A 54 -13.89 -5.94 16.10
C ILE A 54 -14.52 -7.24 15.59
N GLY A 55 -13.93 -7.88 14.58
CA GLY A 55 -14.43 -9.11 13.99
C GLY A 55 -13.66 -10.35 14.43
N ASP A 56 -14.17 -11.51 14.02
CA ASP A 56 -13.46 -12.78 14.15
C ASP A 56 -12.56 -13.00 12.91
N PRO A 57 -11.22 -13.02 13.06
CA PRO A 57 -10.32 -13.17 11.91
C PRO A 57 -10.38 -14.58 11.30
N ILE A 58 -10.78 -15.59 12.08
CA ILE A 58 -10.95 -16.97 11.63
C ILE A 58 -12.09 -17.66 12.40
N GLN A 59 -12.82 -18.53 11.72
CA GLN A 59 -13.83 -19.42 12.33
C GLN A 59 -13.45 -20.87 12.07
N CYS A 60 -13.24 -21.63 13.15
CA CYS A 60 -12.87 -23.04 13.08
C CYS A 60 -14.09 -23.94 13.29
N ILE A 61 -14.17 -25.01 12.50
CA ILE A 61 -15.11 -26.12 12.71
C ILE A 61 -14.42 -27.12 13.64
N ASN A 62 -15.10 -27.53 14.72
CA ASN A 62 -14.58 -28.49 15.70
C ASN A 62 -15.67 -29.48 16.15
N ASP A 63 -15.26 -30.59 16.75
CA ASP A 63 -16.16 -31.66 17.20
C ASP A 63 -16.78 -31.41 18.59
N GLY A 64 -16.77 -30.16 19.09
CA GLY A 64 -17.43 -29.76 20.34
C GLY A 64 -16.69 -30.11 21.64
N GLY A 65 -15.49 -30.69 21.59
CA GLY A 65 -14.72 -31.07 22.79
C GLY A 65 -14.03 -29.92 23.54
N VAL A 66 -13.87 -28.74 22.91
CA VAL A 66 -13.25 -27.53 23.47
C VAL A 66 -14.04 -26.31 22.99
N ALA A 67 -14.11 -25.26 23.82
CA ALA A 67 -14.80 -24.03 23.46
C ALA A 67 -14.24 -23.41 22.16
N THR A 68 -15.12 -23.09 21.21
CA THR A 68 -14.76 -22.61 19.87
C THR A 68 -13.87 -21.37 19.89
N HIS A 69 -14.07 -20.44 20.83
CA HIS A 69 -13.22 -19.26 20.97
C HIS A 69 -11.74 -19.60 21.26
N VAL A 70 -11.49 -20.64 22.05
CA VAL A 70 -10.11 -21.08 22.38
C VAL A 70 -9.43 -21.64 21.14
N ILE A 71 -10.14 -22.47 20.37
CA ILE A 71 -9.62 -23.04 19.12
C ILE A 71 -9.38 -21.93 18.09
N ASN A 72 -10.33 -21.00 17.93
CA ASN A 72 -10.16 -19.86 17.01
C ASN A 72 -8.92 -19.04 17.35
N THR A 73 -8.74 -18.71 18.63
CA THR A 73 -7.57 -17.94 19.10
C THR A 73 -6.28 -18.70 18.90
N TYR A 74 -6.26 -19.99 19.25
CA TYR A 74 -5.09 -20.85 19.07
C TYR A 74 -4.70 -20.95 17.60
N CYS A 75 -5.65 -21.29 16.72
CA CYS A 75 -5.39 -21.44 15.30
C CYS A 75 -5.02 -20.12 14.63
N TRP A 76 -5.60 -19.01 15.09
CA TRP A 76 -5.21 -17.69 14.64
C TRP A 76 -3.75 -17.39 15.00
N ILE A 77 -3.32 -17.61 16.25
CA ILE A 77 -1.98 -17.26 16.72
C ILE A 77 -0.90 -18.20 16.17
N THR A 78 -1.17 -19.51 16.18
CA THR A 78 -0.12 -20.52 15.99
C THR A 78 0.35 -20.51 14.54
N HIS A 79 -0.55 -20.79 13.59
CA HIS A 79 -0.45 -20.63 12.12
C HIS A 79 -1.46 -21.59 11.50
N THR A 80 -1.87 -21.36 10.25
CA THR A 80 -2.64 -22.32 9.47
C THR A 80 -1.84 -22.82 8.28
N PHE A 81 -2.26 -23.92 7.64
CA PHE A 81 -1.56 -24.47 6.48
C PHE A 81 -2.52 -25.02 5.41
N THR A 82 -2.02 -25.12 4.18
CA THR A 82 -2.68 -25.83 3.07
C THR A 82 -1.75 -26.89 2.49
N LEU A 83 -2.34 -27.85 1.77
CA LEU A 83 -1.70 -28.98 1.11
C LEU A 83 -1.85 -28.82 -0.41
N PRO A 84 -0.95 -28.07 -1.08
CA PRO A 84 -1.14 -27.63 -2.46
C PRO A 84 -1.22 -28.75 -3.51
N HIS A 85 -0.72 -29.95 -3.19
CA HIS A 85 -0.71 -31.11 -4.10
C HIS A 85 -1.99 -31.98 -4.02
N GLU A 86 -2.94 -31.63 -3.14
CA GLU A 86 -4.24 -32.31 -3.04
C GLU A 86 -5.28 -31.59 -3.91
N GLN A 87 -5.28 -31.95 -5.20
CA GLN A 87 -6.25 -31.50 -6.20
C GLN A 87 -7.27 -32.61 -6.48
N GLY A 88 -8.02 -33.03 -5.46
CA GLY A 88 -9.21 -33.85 -5.69
C GLY A 88 -10.34 -33.03 -6.32
N ARG A 89 -11.30 -33.69 -6.99
CA ARG A 89 -12.55 -33.03 -7.39
C ARG A 89 -13.25 -32.49 -6.13
N VAL A 90 -13.42 -31.16 -6.08
CA VAL A 90 -14.09 -30.45 -4.99
C VAL A 90 -15.50 -31.00 -4.83
N GLY A 91 -15.88 -31.41 -3.62
CA GLY A 91 -17.20 -31.97 -3.31
C GLY A 91 -17.31 -33.50 -3.48
N TYR A 92 -16.30 -34.18 -4.01
CA TYR A 92 -16.25 -35.65 -4.08
C TYR A 92 -15.06 -36.23 -3.31
N HIS A 93 -13.84 -35.73 -3.58
CA HIS A 93 -12.61 -36.22 -2.96
C HIS A 93 -12.00 -35.27 -1.94
N VAL A 94 -12.27 -33.96 -2.07
CA VAL A 94 -11.77 -32.92 -1.14
C VAL A 94 -12.86 -31.86 -0.90
N ALA A 95 -12.93 -31.30 0.30
CA ALA A 95 -13.91 -30.26 0.64
C ALA A 95 -13.57 -28.90 -0.02
N HIS A 96 -12.27 -28.63 -0.23
CA HIS A 96 -11.75 -27.41 -0.86
C HIS A 96 -10.36 -27.69 -1.44
N PRO A 97 -9.91 -27.02 -2.51
CA PRO A 97 -8.53 -27.12 -2.99
C PRO A 97 -7.53 -26.81 -1.85
N GLY A 98 -6.50 -27.65 -1.69
CA GLY A 98 -5.52 -27.49 -0.62
C GLY A 98 -5.84 -28.24 0.68
N LEU A 99 -6.89 -29.08 0.70
CA LEU A 99 -7.28 -29.90 1.84
C LEU A 99 -7.17 -31.39 1.47
N GLY A 100 -6.22 -32.12 2.05
CA GLY A 100 -6.11 -33.57 1.86
C GLY A 100 -5.28 -34.25 2.93
N ASN A 101 -4.62 -35.37 2.61
CA ASN A 101 -3.99 -36.20 3.64
C ASN A 101 -2.70 -35.57 4.20
N GLU A 102 -2.42 -35.70 5.50
CA GLU A 102 -1.37 -34.92 6.18
C GLU A 102 0.08 -35.31 5.82
N ASN A 103 0.27 -36.32 4.97
CA ASN A 103 1.58 -36.87 4.59
C ASN A 103 2.32 -36.05 3.51
N GLN A 104 1.75 -34.94 3.05
CA GLN A 104 2.32 -34.11 1.98
C GLN A 104 2.94 -32.81 2.51
N GLU A 105 3.71 -32.14 1.64
CA GLU A 105 4.35 -30.87 1.93
C GLU A 105 3.31 -29.79 2.33
N LYS A 106 3.48 -29.23 3.53
CA LYS A 106 2.58 -28.24 4.12
C LYS A 106 3.04 -26.84 3.74
N ARG A 107 2.15 -26.03 3.16
CA ARG A 107 2.38 -24.59 2.96
C ARG A 107 1.75 -23.82 4.10
N TYR A 108 2.57 -23.16 4.92
CA TYR A 108 2.13 -22.40 6.09
C TYR A 108 1.74 -20.97 5.74
N HIS A 109 0.66 -20.48 6.36
CA HIS A 109 0.07 -19.16 6.15
C HIS A 109 0.04 -18.36 7.45
N SER A 110 1.17 -17.78 7.83
CA SER A 110 1.28 -16.91 9.02
C SER A 110 1.24 -15.41 8.68
N TYR A 111 1.32 -15.05 7.40
CA TYR A 111 1.46 -13.66 6.96
C TYR A 111 0.23 -12.80 7.28
N TYR A 112 -0.98 -13.36 7.40
CA TYR A 112 -2.23 -12.63 7.66
C TYR A 112 -2.18 -11.73 8.90
N GLN A 113 -1.49 -12.16 9.95
CA GLN A 113 -1.28 -11.36 11.17
C GLN A 113 -0.42 -10.12 10.91
N TRP A 114 0.53 -10.24 9.98
CA TRP A 114 1.56 -9.22 9.71
C TRP A 114 1.15 -8.22 8.62
N VAL A 115 0.13 -8.54 7.83
CA VAL A 115 -0.36 -7.69 6.72
C VAL A 115 -0.58 -6.23 7.16
N PRO A 116 -1.26 -5.92 8.29
CA PRO A 116 -1.47 -4.51 8.69
C PRO A 116 -0.17 -3.76 8.93
N PHE A 117 0.81 -4.39 9.59
CA PHE A 117 2.10 -3.78 9.88
C PHE A 117 2.89 -3.52 8.59
N VAL A 118 2.90 -4.48 7.68
CA VAL A 118 3.56 -4.32 6.38
C VAL A 118 2.92 -3.17 5.61
N LEU A 119 1.59 -3.12 5.48
CA LEU A 119 0.88 -2.04 4.79
C LEU A 119 1.16 -0.67 5.42
N PHE A 120 1.24 -0.58 6.74
CA PHE A 120 1.61 0.65 7.45
C PHE A 120 3.02 1.12 7.07
N PHE A 121 4.02 0.24 7.14
CA PHE A 121 5.40 0.58 6.79
C PHE A 121 5.54 0.93 5.30
N GLN A 122 4.87 0.19 4.41
CA GLN A 122 4.82 0.51 2.98
C GLN A 122 4.20 1.90 2.77
N GLY A 123 3.11 2.22 3.45
CA GLY A 123 2.46 3.54 3.39
C GLY A 123 3.39 4.68 3.80
N VAL A 124 4.19 4.49 4.86
CA VAL A 124 5.22 5.45 5.31
C VAL A 124 6.33 5.60 4.27
N LEU A 125 6.83 4.49 3.73
CA LEU A 125 7.89 4.48 2.74
C LEU A 125 7.50 5.23 1.45
N PHE A 126 6.25 5.10 0.99
CA PHE A 126 5.73 5.87 -0.15
C PHE A 126 5.56 7.37 0.13
N TYR A 127 5.42 7.77 1.40
CA TYR A 127 5.34 9.18 1.79
C TYR A 127 6.72 9.84 1.97
N LEU A 128 7.73 9.04 2.34
CA LEU A 128 9.07 9.51 2.72
C LEU A 128 9.77 10.38 1.65
N PRO A 129 9.81 10.01 0.35
CA PRO A 129 10.48 10.83 -0.67
C PRO A 129 9.88 12.23 -0.78
N HIS A 130 8.56 12.35 -0.65
CA HIS A 130 7.90 13.65 -0.66
C HIS A 130 8.19 14.47 0.60
N TRP A 131 8.25 13.83 1.76
CA TRP A 131 8.64 14.49 3.00
C TRP A 131 10.07 15.02 2.91
N VAL A 132 11.03 14.23 2.41
CA VAL A 132 12.41 14.67 2.18
C VAL A 132 12.45 15.85 1.21
N TRP A 133 11.77 15.74 0.06
CA TRP A 133 11.71 16.83 -0.93
C TRP A 133 11.16 18.13 -0.33
N LYS A 134 10.08 18.04 0.45
CA LYS A 134 9.46 19.20 1.08
C LYS A 134 10.40 19.88 2.08
N ASN A 135 11.20 19.12 2.81
CA ASN A 135 12.21 19.67 3.72
C ASN A 135 13.38 20.29 2.96
N TRP A 136 13.80 19.73 1.82
CA TRP A 136 14.88 20.30 1.00
C TRP A 136 14.46 21.62 0.31
N GLU A 137 13.21 21.66 -0.14
CA GLU A 137 12.68 22.80 -0.85
C GLU A 137 12.48 24.02 0.07
N GLU A 138 12.11 23.83 1.34
CA GLU A 138 11.97 24.91 2.33
C GLU A 138 11.04 26.07 1.90
N GLY A 139 10.25 25.90 0.83
CA GLY A 139 9.37 26.91 0.29
C GLY A 139 10.02 27.96 -0.63
N LYS A 140 11.19 27.68 -1.22
CA LYS A 140 11.86 28.61 -2.17
C LYS A 140 10.94 29.00 -3.34
N VAL A 141 10.29 28.04 -3.98
CA VAL A 141 9.31 28.27 -5.06
C VAL A 141 8.12 29.08 -4.57
N ARG A 142 7.73 28.97 -3.29
CA ARG A 142 6.68 29.83 -2.71
C ARG A 142 7.15 31.27 -2.64
N MET A 143 8.35 31.53 -2.11
CA MET A 143 8.92 32.88 -2.00
C MET A 143 9.12 33.54 -3.37
N ILE A 144 9.69 32.80 -4.34
CA ILE A 144 9.95 33.32 -5.70
C ILE A 144 8.65 33.69 -6.42
N SER A 145 7.59 32.92 -6.20
CA SER A 145 6.29 33.15 -6.84
C SER A 145 5.35 34.08 -6.09
N GLU A 146 5.78 34.58 -4.93
CA GLU A 146 4.93 35.35 -4.04
C GLU A 146 4.45 36.63 -4.74
N GLY A 147 3.16 36.94 -4.62
CA GLY A 147 2.57 38.07 -5.33
C GLY A 147 2.35 37.87 -6.84
N MET A 148 2.64 36.69 -7.40
CA MET A 148 2.25 36.32 -8.77
C MET A 148 1.09 35.32 -8.85
N ARG A 149 0.64 34.82 -7.69
CA ARG A 149 -0.42 33.79 -7.58
C ARG A 149 -1.68 34.38 -6.96
N GLY A 150 -2.82 33.76 -7.28
CA GLY A 150 -4.12 34.09 -6.71
C GLY A 150 -4.88 35.23 -7.41
N ALA A 151 -6.07 35.53 -6.90
CA ALA A 151 -6.94 36.61 -7.40
C ALA A 151 -6.48 38.02 -6.98
N MET A 152 -5.37 38.12 -6.24
CA MET A 152 -4.74 39.35 -5.74
C MET A 152 -3.59 39.85 -6.63
N VAL A 153 -3.53 39.40 -7.88
CA VAL A 153 -2.66 40.05 -8.87
C VAL A 153 -3.34 41.37 -9.22
N GLY A 154 -2.70 42.49 -8.87
CA GLY A 154 -3.22 43.83 -9.13
C GLY A 154 -3.40 44.13 -10.61
N GLY A 155 -3.54 45.42 -10.96
CA GLY A 155 -3.74 45.85 -12.35
C GLY A 155 -2.70 45.28 -13.32
N ARG A 156 -3.04 45.23 -14.62
CA ARG A 156 -2.20 44.65 -15.69
C ARG A 156 -0.75 45.17 -15.67
N GLU A 157 -0.55 46.45 -15.38
CA GLU A 157 0.78 47.07 -15.28
C GLU A 157 1.62 46.52 -14.13
N GLU A 158 1.02 46.34 -12.95
CA GLU A 158 1.70 45.80 -11.77
C GLU A 158 2.16 44.35 -12.02
N ARG A 159 1.35 43.56 -12.73
CA ARG A 159 1.71 42.19 -13.14
C ARG A 159 2.94 42.15 -14.05
N VAL A 160 3.01 43.05 -15.03
CA VAL A 160 4.14 43.14 -15.97
C VAL A 160 5.42 43.55 -15.24
N GLY A 161 5.32 44.50 -14.29
CA GLY A 161 6.44 44.90 -13.45
C GLY A 161 6.97 43.76 -12.57
N ARG A 162 6.07 43.01 -11.90
CA ARG A 162 6.45 41.84 -11.09
C ARG A 162 7.07 40.71 -11.92
N GLN A 163 6.50 40.43 -13.10
CA GLN A 163 7.05 39.43 -14.03
C GLN A 163 8.47 39.81 -14.49
N SER A 164 8.71 41.09 -14.77
CA SER A 164 10.04 41.57 -15.19
C SER A 164 11.08 41.39 -14.08
N ARG A 165 10.73 41.71 -12.82
CA ARG A 165 11.61 41.48 -11.66
C ARG A 165 11.92 40.00 -11.44
N LEU A 166 10.94 39.12 -11.64
CA LEU A 166 11.15 37.68 -11.55
C LEU A 166 12.11 37.18 -12.63
N VAL A 167 11.90 37.61 -13.89
CA VAL A 167 12.78 37.23 -15.01
C VAL A 167 14.20 37.69 -14.73
N GLN A 168 14.37 38.92 -14.25
CA GLN A 168 15.67 39.45 -13.85
C GLN A 168 16.32 38.61 -12.75
N TYR A 169 15.59 38.27 -11.68
CA TYR A 169 16.08 37.38 -10.63
C TYR A 169 16.51 36.02 -11.19
N LEU A 170 15.70 35.41 -12.06
CA LEU A 170 16.01 34.11 -12.65
C LEU A 170 17.29 34.17 -13.51
N VAL A 171 17.47 35.23 -14.30
CA VAL A 171 18.66 35.45 -15.14
C VAL A 171 19.91 35.68 -14.29
N GLU A 172 19.79 36.44 -13.21
CA GLU A 172 20.91 36.72 -12.29
C GLU A 172 21.29 35.51 -11.43
N THR A 173 20.34 34.59 -11.18
CA THR A 173 20.51 33.42 -10.30
C THR A 173 20.68 32.10 -11.06
N ILE A 174 20.88 32.15 -12.38
CA ILE A 174 21.16 30.93 -13.18
C ILE A 174 22.38 30.21 -12.60
N HIS A 175 22.29 28.87 -12.49
CA HIS A 175 23.30 27.97 -11.90
C HIS A 175 23.50 28.02 -10.39
N MET A 176 22.90 28.96 -9.66
CA MET A 176 22.98 29.02 -8.18
C MET A 176 22.03 28.03 -7.48
N HIS A 177 21.06 27.46 -8.20
CA HIS A 177 20.06 26.53 -7.66
C HIS A 177 20.38 25.04 -7.91
N ASN A 178 21.65 24.69 -8.17
CA ASN A 178 22.03 23.29 -8.45
C ASN A 178 21.69 22.32 -7.31
N SER A 179 21.76 22.75 -6.05
CA SER A 179 21.35 21.95 -4.89
C SER A 179 19.84 21.63 -4.89
N TYR A 180 19.01 22.57 -5.37
CA TYR A 180 17.57 22.33 -5.53
C TYR A 180 17.31 21.27 -6.61
N ALA A 181 17.95 21.40 -7.77
CA ALA A 181 17.82 20.43 -8.85
C ALA A 181 18.32 19.03 -8.42
N PHE A 182 19.46 18.97 -7.74
CA PHE A 182 19.99 17.72 -7.20
C PHE A 182 19.01 17.07 -6.20
N GLY A 183 18.49 17.84 -5.23
CA GLY A 183 17.51 17.33 -4.27
C GLY A 183 16.25 16.78 -4.95
N TYR A 184 15.81 17.43 -6.03
CA TYR A 184 14.65 16.98 -6.80
C TYR A 184 14.88 15.62 -7.46
N PHE A 185 15.95 15.52 -8.27
CA PHE A 185 16.29 14.28 -8.96
C PHE A 185 16.63 13.14 -7.99
N PHE A 186 17.27 13.45 -6.87
CA PHE A 186 17.51 12.49 -5.81
C PHE A 186 16.19 11.93 -5.24
N CYS A 187 15.21 12.78 -4.94
CA CYS A 187 13.91 12.33 -4.45
C CYS A 187 13.12 11.56 -5.52
N GLU A 188 13.27 11.90 -6.80
CA GLU A 188 12.67 11.16 -7.91
C GLU A 188 13.27 9.76 -8.05
N ALA A 189 14.60 9.63 -7.99
CA ALA A 189 15.29 8.35 -7.94
C ALA A 189 14.88 7.54 -6.70
N LEU A 190 14.71 8.19 -5.55
CA LEU A 190 14.25 7.54 -4.32
C LEU A 190 12.83 6.97 -4.45
N ASN A 191 11.91 7.65 -5.16
CA ASN A 191 10.59 7.10 -5.46
C ASN A 191 10.70 5.82 -6.29
N PHE A 192 11.55 5.82 -7.33
CA PHE A 192 11.75 4.66 -8.17
C PHE A 192 12.33 3.47 -7.39
N VAL A 193 13.37 3.71 -6.58
CA VAL A 193 13.95 2.70 -5.69
C VAL A 193 12.92 2.20 -4.70
N ASN A 194 12.09 3.08 -4.15
CA ASN A 194 11.04 2.71 -3.22
C ASN A 194 10.02 1.74 -3.85
N VAL A 195 9.62 1.96 -5.11
CA VAL A 195 8.75 1.03 -5.84
C VAL A 195 9.39 -0.35 -5.96
N LEU A 196 10.66 -0.42 -6.37
CA LEU A 196 11.38 -1.70 -6.50
C LEU A 196 11.45 -2.43 -5.16
N VAL A 197 11.84 -1.73 -4.09
CA VAL A 197 11.92 -2.30 -2.74
C VAL A 197 10.56 -2.83 -2.29
N ASN A 198 9.46 -2.09 -2.53
CA ASN A 198 8.12 -2.54 -2.16
C ASN A 198 7.66 -3.78 -2.94
N ILE A 199 8.02 -3.90 -4.22
CA ILE A 199 7.70 -5.08 -5.03
C ILE A 199 8.42 -6.31 -4.48
N PHE A 200 9.74 -6.23 -4.29
CA PHE A 200 10.52 -7.36 -3.77
C PHE A 200 10.17 -7.70 -2.32
N ALA A 201 9.88 -6.70 -1.48
CA ALA A 201 9.45 -6.93 -0.11
C ALA A 201 8.10 -7.66 -0.06
N THR A 202 7.14 -7.26 -0.90
CA THR A 202 5.84 -7.94 -1.01
C THR A 202 5.99 -9.37 -1.52
N ASP A 203 6.87 -9.59 -2.51
CA ASP A 203 7.12 -10.93 -3.04
C ASP A 203 7.73 -11.87 -2.01
N LYS A 204 8.78 -11.42 -1.31
CA LYS A 204 9.36 -12.18 -0.20
C LYS A 204 8.35 -12.44 0.92
N PHE A 205 7.49 -11.47 1.23
CA PHE A 205 6.46 -11.59 2.26
C PHE A 205 5.40 -12.64 1.92
N LEU A 206 5.02 -12.78 0.65
CA LEU A 206 4.05 -13.79 0.17
C LEU A 206 4.69 -15.14 -0.19
N GLY A 207 5.98 -15.32 0.08
CA GLY A 207 6.68 -16.57 -0.20
C GLY A 207 7.09 -16.77 -1.67
N GLY A 208 7.41 -15.68 -2.37
CA GLY A 208 7.97 -15.71 -3.73
C GLY A 208 6.96 -15.85 -4.86
N THR A 209 5.66 -15.82 -4.55
CA THR A 209 4.60 -16.02 -5.55
C THR A 209 4.00 -14.73 -6.09
N PHE A 210 4.40 -13.55 -5.61
CA PHE A 210 3.78 -12.27 -6.00
C PHE A 210 4.20 -11.82 -7.40
N LEU A 211 5.48 -11.96 -7.74
CA LEU A 211 6.00 -11.58 -9.05
C LEU A 211 5.37 -12.42 -10.17
N GLU A 212 5.19 -13.72 -9.91
CA GLU A 212 4.57 -14.62 -10.87
C GLU A 212 3.04 -14.46 -10.94
N TYR A 213 2.41 -14.04 -9.83
CA TYR A 213 0.96 -13.89 -9.71
C TYR A 213 0.34 -13.06 -10.84
N GLY A 214 0.93 -11.91 -11.18
CA GLY A 214 0.41 -11.04 -12.25
C GLY A 214 0.34 -11.74 -13.62
N THR A 215 1.41 -12.44 -13.98
CA THR A 215 1.46 -13.20 -15.24
C THR A 215 0.53 -14.41 -15.23
N GLN A 216 0.41 -15.09 -14.08
CA GLN A 216 -0.50 -16.23 -13.91
C GLN A 216 -1.97 -15.79 -14.02
N VAL A 217 -2.34 -14.62 -13.51
CA VAL A 217 -3.70 -14.06 -13.64
C VAL A 217 -4.03 -13.72 -15.10
N VAL A 218 -3.09 -13.15 -15.86
CA VAL A 218 -3.28 -12.86 -17.29
C VAL A 218 -3.39 -14.16 -18.09
N ALA A 219 -2.52 -15.14 -17.82
CA ALA A 219 -2.58 -16.45 -18.45
C ALA A 219 -3.90 -17.18 -18.13
N PHE A 220 -4.36 -17.09 -16.88
CA PHE A 220 -5.64 -17.62 -16.41
C PHE A 220 -6.83 -16.98 -17.14
N SER A 221 -6.80 -15.67 -17.40
CA SER A 221 -7.90 -14.99 -18.11
C SER A 221 -8.12 -15.51 -19.54
N ASN A 222 -7.12 -16.16 -20.13
CA ASN A 222 -7.18 -16.70 -21.49
C ASN A 222 -7.50 -18.21 -21.53
N GLN A 223 -7.73 -18.88 -20.39
CA GLN A 223 -8.00 -20.32 -20.33
C GLN A 223 -9.49 -20.65 -20.31
N ASN A 224 -9.85 -21.82 -20.86
CA ASN A 224 -11.22 -22.34 -20.89
C ASN A 224 -11.75 -22.63 -19.49
N GLN A 225 -13.02 -22.31 -19.25
CA GLN A 225 -13.71 -22.33 -17.95
C GLN A 225 -13.66 -23.69 -17.21
N GLU A 226 -13.45 -24.81 -17.90
CA GLU A 226 -13.52 -26.17 -17.32
C GLU A 226 -12.26 -26.59 -16.54
N ASN A 227 -11.08 -26.00 -16.82
CA ASN A 227 -9.82 -26.28 -16.10
C ASN A 227 -9.43 -25.15 -15.13
N ARG A 228 -10.42 -24.37 -14.68
CA ARG A 228 -10.24 -23.09 -13.99
C ARG A 228 -9.90 -23.27 -12.50
N THR A 229 -8.62 -23.45 -12.17
CA THR A 229 -8.10 -23.27 -10.81
C THR A 229 -7.64 -21.83 -10.61
N ASP A 230 -8.30 -21.09 -9.71
CA ASP A 230 -8.00 -19.69 -9.45
C ASP A 230 -6.64 -19.53 -8.75
N PRO A 231 -5.63 -18.87 -9.36
CA PRO A 231 -4.33 -18.64 -8.73
C PRO A 231 -4.43 -17.84 -7.43
N MET A 232 -5.49 -17.03 -7.26
CA MET A 232 -5.78 -16.32 -6.02
C MET A 232 -6.03 -17.29 -4.87
N VAL A 233 -6.66 -18.45 -5.10
CA VAL A 233 -6.96 -19.44 -4.06
C VAL A 233 -5.70 -20.19 -3.61
N ALA A 234 -4.72 -20.34 -4.50
CA ALA A 234 -3.45 -20.96 -4.18
C ALA A 234 -2.56 -20.06 -3.30
N VAL A 235 -2.56 -18.75 -3.57
CA VAL A 235 -1.77 -17.77 -2.81
C VAL A 235 -2.51 -17.30 -1.55
N PHE A 236 -3.83 -17.10 -1.64
CA PHE A 236 -4.70 -16.62 -0.56
C PHE A 236 -5.85 -17.60 -0.32
N PRO A 237 -5.58 -18.75 0.35
CA PRO A 237 -6.60 -19.75 0.58
C PRO A 237 -7.68 -19.23 1.52
N ARG A 238 -8.95 -19.45 1.15
CA ARG A 238 -10.12 -19.10 1.98
C ARG A 238 -10.39 -20.13 3.08
N VAL A 239 -9.87 -21.35 2.92
CA VAL A 239 -10.02 -22.46 3.86
C VAL A 239 -8.65 -23.09 4.08
N THR A 240 -8.28 -23.29 5.33
CA THR A 240 -6.98 -23.80 5.76
C THR A 240 -7.13 -24.81 6.88
N LYS A 241 -6.14 -25.68 7.08
CA LYS A 241 -6.07 -26.58 8.22
C LYS A 241 -5.27 -25.96 9.37
N CYS A 242 -5.59 -26.36 10.59
CA CYS A 242 -4.89 -26.04 11.81
C CYS A 242 -4.81 -27.30 12.67
N THR A 243 -3.65 -27.60 13.22
CA THR A 243 -3.46 -28.73 14.13
C THR A 243 -3.51 -28.20 15.56
N PHE A 244 -4.57 -28.52 16.30
CA PHE A 244 -4.71 -28.13 17.70
C PHE A 244 -4.05 -29.18 18.61
N HIS A 245 -3.09 -28.75 19.42
CA HIS A 245 -2.44 -29.60 20.41
C HIS A 245 -3.13 -29.42 21.77
N LYS A 246 -3.70 -30.50 22.31
CA LYS A 246 -4.38 -30.53 23.60
C LYS A 246 -3.41 -30.75 24.76
#